data_AF-A0A6L7XUQ4-F1
#
_entry.id   AF-A0A6L7XUQ4-F1
#
_cell.length_a   1.000
_cell.length_b   1.000
_cell.length_c   1.000
_cell.angle_alpha   90.00
_cell.angle_beta   90.00
_cell.angle_gamma   90.00
#
_symmetry.space_group_name_H-M   'P 1'
#
loop_
_entity.id
_entity.type
_entity.pdbx_description
1 polymer ?
#
loop_
_entity_poly.entity_id
_entity_poly.type
_entity_poly.pdbx_seq_one_letter_code
_entity_poly.pdbx_strand_id
1 'polypeptide(L)'
;MRARATIERWPIAGEFTIARGSKTTADVVVATVAGGDAQGRGECVPYGRYGESVEQVADEIQSARIPDDRDDLVRALPAGAARNAIDCALWDLDARRQGKRVWELLDIPPPANVVTAFTLSLASPADMAQEAERHAHMPLLKAKLGATDGRDA
;
A
#
# COMPACT_ATOMS: atom_id res chain seq x y z
N MET A 1 8.37 7.29 20.44
CA MET A 1 8.22 5.81 20.33
C MET A 1 9.20 5.20 19.30
N ARG A 2 9.26 3.86 19.18
CA ARG A 2 9.95 3.13 18.09
C ARG A 2 8.96 2.19 17.39
N ALA A 3 9.13 1.99 16.09
CA ALA A 3 8.40 0.97 15.34
C ALA A 3 9.22 -0.32 15.22
N ARG A 4 8.52 -1.43 15.01
CA ARG A 4 9.07 -2.65 14.40
C ARG A 4 8.65 -2.69 12.94
N ALA A 5 9.57 -3.05 12.06
CA ALA A 5 9.28 -3.34 10.65
C ALA A 5 9.24 -4.85 10.41
N THR A 6 8.35 -5.31 9.54
CA THR A 6 8.34 -6.68 9.03
C THR A 6 8.14 -6.65 7.53
N ILE A 7 9.01 -7.37 6.82
CA ILE A 7 8.89 -7.54 5.37
C ILE A 7 7.99 -8.74 5.13
N GLU A 8 6.93 -8.55 4.35
CA GLU A 8 6.03 -9.62 3.94
C GLU A 8 5.99 -9.73 2.42
N ARG A 9 5.87 -10.95 1.92
CA ARG A 9 5.83 -11.24 0.48
C ARG A 9 4.59 -12.06 0.17
N TRP A 10 3.71 -11.46 -0.63
CA TRP A 10 2.42 -12.04 -0.99
C TRP A 10 2.42 -12.45 -2.47
N PRO A 11 2.07 -13.71 -2.81
CA PRO A 11 1.98 -14.11 -4.20
C PRO A 11 0.83 -13.38 -4.89
N ILE A 12 1.08 -12.88 -6.10
CA ILE A 12 0.04 -12.31 -6.96
C ILE A 12 -0.69 -13.46 -7.65
N ALA A 13 -2.02 -13.36 -7.77
CA ALA A 13 -2.80 -14.29 -8.56
C ALA A 13 -2.43 -14.14 -10.04
N GLY A 14 -1.52 -14.99 -10.53
CA GLY A 14 -0.95 -14.89 -11.87
C GLY A 14 0.21 -13.89 -11.92
N GLU A 15 0.15 -12.96 -12.87
CA GLU A 15 1.17 -11.93 -13.08
C GLU A 15 0.52 -10.55 -13.22
N PHE A 16 1.13 -9.55 -12.58
CA PHE A 16 0.74 -8.14 -12.73
C PHE A 16 1.74 -7.40 -13.60
N THR A 17 1.33 -7.10 -14.83
CA THR A 17 2.20 -6.48 -15.85
C THR A 17 1.79 -5.05 -16.13
N ILE A 18 2.78 -4.17 -16.14
CA ILE A 18 2.69 -2.80 -16.63
C ILE A 18 3.78 -2.55 -17.67
N ALA A 19 3.73 -1.42 -18.38
CA ALA A 19 4.74 -1.00 -19.35
C ALA A 19 6.20 -1.07 -18.88
N ARG A 20 6.44 -1.07 -17.56
CA ARG A 20 7.77 -1.06 -16.94
C ARG A 20 8.22 -2.42 -16.40
N GLY A 21 7.42 -3.46 -16.59
CA GLY A 21 7.74 -4.82 -16.14
C GLY A 21 6.57 -5.52 -15.47
N SER A 22 6.85 -6.77 -15.11
CA SER A 22 5.92 -7.69 -14.45
C SER A 22 6.27 -7.90 -12.99
N LYS A 23 5.26 -8.18 -12.18
CA LYS A 23 5.41 -8.67 -10.80
C LYS A 23 4.61 -9.95 -10.60
N THR A 24 5.21 -10.91 -9.92
CA THR A 24 4.55 -12.14 -9.44
C THR A 24 4.37 -12.14 -7.92
N THR A 25 4.97 -11.17 -7.22
CA THR A 25 4.79 -10.93 -5.79
C THR A 25 4.53 -9.47 -5.48
N ALA A 26 3.76 -9.24 -4.42
CA ALA A 26 3.66 -7.96 -3.74
C ALA A 26 4.52 -8.02 -2.46
N ASP A 27 5.65 -7.33 -2.50
CA ASP A 27 6.54 -7.18 -1.36
C ASP A 27 6.17 -5.90 -0.61
N VAL A 28 5.79 -6.05 0.66
CA VAL A 28 5.30 -4.96 1.51
C VAL A 28 6.14 -4.86 2.79
N VAL A 29 6.13 -3.68 3.42
CA VAL A 29 6.70 -3.50 4.74
C VAL A 29 5.61 -3.07 5.70
N VAL A 30 5.45 -3.85 6.77
CA VAL A 30 4.47 -3.63 7.82
C VAL A 30 5.16 -2.97 9.01
N ALA A 31 4.75 -1.75 9.33
CA ALA A 31 5.15 -1.04 10.54
C ALA A 31 4.21 -1.37 11.69
N THR A 32 4.79 -1.64 12.85
CA THR A 32 4.09 -1.88 14.11
C THR A 32 4.58 -0.90 15.16
N VAL A 33 3.68 -0.10 15.74
CA VAL A 33 3.98 0.84 16.82
C VAL A 33 3.23 0.42 18.08
N ALA A 34 3.97 0.21 19.18
CA ALA A 34 3.39 -0.11 20.47
C ALA A 34 3.28 1.14 21.35
N GLY A 35 2.21 1.24 22.13
CA GLY A 35 1.98 2.37 23.00
C GLY A 35 1.03 2.06 24.16
N GLY A 36 1.60 1.82 25.34
CA GLY A 36 0.84 1.29 26.48
C GLY A 36 0.40 -0.15 26.19
N ASP A 37 -0.86 -0.46 26.46
CA ASP A 37 -1.45 -1.79 26.23
C ASP A 37 -2.00 -1.97 24.79
N ALA A 38 -1.81 -0.99 23.91
CA ALA A 38 -2.29 -1.01 22.53
C ALA A 38 -1.13 -1.07 21.53
N GLN A 39 -1.43 -1.60 20.34
CA GLN A 39 -0.51 -1.69 19.22
C GLN A 39 -1.24 -1.31 17.93
N GLY A 40 -0.68 -0.37 17.18
CA GLY A 40 -1.16 0.01 15.86
C GLY A 40 -0.30 -0.58 14.74
N ARG A 41 -0.92 -0.82 13.58
CA ARG A 41 -0.26 -1.38 12.39
C ARG A 41 -0.53 -0.55 11.14
N GLY A 42 0.50 -0.39 10.32
CA GLY A 42 0.40 0.25 9.01
C GLY A 42 1.27 -0.46 7.99
N GLU A 43 0.95 -0.33 6.71
CA GLU A 43 1.62 -1.03 5.62
C GLU A 43 2.04 -0.04 4.55
N CYS A 44 3.18 -0.30 3.92
CA CYS A 44 3.59 0.38 2.70
C CYS A 44 4.13 -0.58 1.65
N VAL A 45 4.13 -0.11 0.41
CA VAL A 45 4.73 -0.81 -0.74
C VAL A 45 5.89 0.04 -1.25
N PRO A 46 7.15 -0.32 -0.93
CA PRO A 46 8.33 0.35 -1.44
C PRO A 46 8.35 0.34 -2.97
N TYR A 47 8.64 1.49 -3.57
CA TYR A 47 8.53 1.64 -5.02
C TYR A 47 9.87 2.05 -5.66
N GLY A 48 10.54 1.09 -6.31
CA GLY A 48 11.85 1.31 -6.94
C GLY A 48 11.91 2.44 -7.96
N ARG A 49 10.78 2.79 -8.60
CA ARG A 49 10.68 3.98 -9.48
C ARG A 49 10.94 5.30 -8.74
N TYR A 50 10.73 5.34 -7.43
CA TYR A 50 11.03 6.48 -6.56
C TYR A 50 12.31 6.29 -5.76
N GLY A 51 13.12 5.28 -6.08
CA GLY A 51 14.41 5.03 -5.42
C GLY A 51 14.31 4.27 -4.10
N GLU A 52 13.18 3.63 -3.82
CA GLU A 52 12.97 2.87 -2.59
C GLU A 52 13.23 1.36 -2.79
N SER A 53 13.93 0.73 -1.86
CA SER A 53 13.98 -0.74 -1.71
C SER A 53 13.21 -1.21 -0.47
N VAL A 54 12.87 -2.49 -0.44
CA VAL A 54 12.13 -3.10 0.67
C VAL A 54 12.95 -3.08 1.96
N GLU A 55 14.22 -3.43 1.86
CA GLU A 55 15.17 -3.47 2.96
C GLU A 55 15.45 -2.06 3.48
N GLN A 56 15.69 -1.10 2.59
CA GLN A 56 15.93 0.30 2.97
C GLN A 56 14.74 0.90 3.73
N VAL A 57 13.52 0.66 3.26
CA VAL A 57 12.31 1.16 3.93
C VAL A 57 12.10 0.46 5.28
N ALA A 58 12.37 -0.83 5.38
CA ALA A 58 12.29 -1.55 6.66
C ALA A 58 13.30 -1.00 7.68
N ASP A 59 14.55 -0.75 7.26
CA ASP A 59 15.59 -0.17 8.10
C ASP A 59 15.24 1.27 8.52
N GLU A 60 14.68 2.06 7.62
CA GLU A 60 14.19 3.41 7.92
C GLU A 60 13.09 3.36 8.99
N ILE A 61 12.11 2.47 8.86
CA ILE A 61 11.04 2.30 9.87
C ILE A 61 11.61 1.85 11.22
N GLN A 62 12.55 0.90 11.22
CA GLN A 62 13.13 0.34 12.43
C GLN A 62 14.00 1.36 13.20
N SER A 63 14.68 2.25 12.46
CA SER A 63 15.56 3.28 13.01
C SER A 63 14.85 4.60 13.32
N ALA A 64 13.65 4.82 12.78
CA ALA A 64 12.88 6.03 12.99
C ALA A 64 12.58 6.29 14.47
N ARG A 65 12.89 7.52 14.91
CA ARG A 65 12.38 8.05 16.17
C ARG A 65 11.00 8.65 15.91
N ILE A 66 9.97 7.93 16.31
CA ILE A 66 8.58 8.33 16.08
C ILE A 66 8.17 9.33 17.15
N PRO A 67 7.65 10.52 16.78
CA PRO A 67 7.14 11.48 17.75
C PRO A 67 5.90 10.92 18.47
N ASP A 68 5.60 11.48 19.64
CA ASP A 68 4.40 11.09 20.39
C ASP A 68 3.13 11.75 19.83
N ASP A 69 3.28 12.94 19.25
CA ASP A 69 2.25 13.58 18.43
C ASP A 69 2.41 13.17 16.96
N ARG A 70 1.34 12.63 16.38
CA ARG A 70 1.30 12.23 14.96
C ARG A 70 1.55 13.42 14.03
N ASP A 71 1.08 14.62 14.37
CA ASP A 71 1.20 15.79 13.48
C ASP A 71 2.66 16.26 13.32
N ASP A 72 3.54 15.80 14.22
CA ASP A 72 4.98 16.03 14.15
C ASP A 72 5.72 15.05 13.24
N LEU A 73 5.06 14.00 12.75
CA LEU A 73 5.67 12.95 11.93
C LEU A 73 6.25 13.50 10.62
N VAL A 74 5.60 14.51 10.02
CA VAL A 74 6.06 15.17 8.80
C VAL A 74 7.43 15.84 8.99
N ARG A 75 7.75 16.28 10.22
CA ARG A 75 9.06 16.85 10.54
C ARG A 75 10.11 15.79 10.86
N ALA A 76 9.67 14.61 11.31
CA ALA A 76 10.54 13.49 11.65
C ALA A 76 10.93 12.63 10.44
N LEU A 77 10.06 12.50 9.44
CA LEU A 77 10.27 11.65 8.27
C LEU A 77 9.90 12.36 6.95
N PRO A 78 10.69 12.18 5.89
CA PRO A 78 10.35 12.68 4.56
C PRO A 78 9.12 11.97 3.98
N ALA A 79 8.59 12.48 2.86
CA ALA A 79 7.57 11.77 2.12
C ALA A 79 8.15 10.48 1.52
N GLY A 80 7.49 9.35 1.76
CA GLY A 80 7.93 8.04 1.29
C GLY A 80 7.16 6.89 1.94
N ALA A 81 7.48 5.67 1.54
CA ALA A 81 6.85 4.45 2.01
C ALA A 81 7.00 4.26 3.53
N ALA A 82 8.16 4.60 4.10
CA ALA A 82 8.37 4.51 5.55
C ALA A 82 7.40 5.39 6.34
N ARG A 83 7.25 6.66 5.93
CA ARG A 83 6.31 7.58 6.57
C ARG A 83 4.87 7.13 6.39
N ASN A 84 4.50 6.58 5.24
CA ASN A 84 3.16 6.03 5.01
C ASN A 84 2.83 4.92 6.03
N ALA A 85 3.71 3.93 6.18
CA ALA A 85 3.48 2.83 7.10
C ALA A 85 3.40 3.31 8.56
N ILE A 86 4.27 4.24 8.98
CA ILE A 86 4.28 4.76 10.35
C ILE A 86 3.05 5.63 10.62
N ASP A 87 2.66 6.51 9.69
CA ASP A 87 1.46 7.35 9.84
C ASP A 87 0.20 6.51 10.03
N CYS A 88 0.01 5.50 9.17
CA CYS A 88 -1.10 4.56 9.30
C CYS A 88 -1.05 3.79 10.62
N ALA A 89 0.14 3.37 11.08
CA ALA A 89 0.30 2.68 12.35
C ALA A 89 -0.06 3.57 13.55
N LEU A 90 0.24 4.87 13.50
CA LEU A 90 -0.14 5.82 14.54
C LEU A 90 -1.66 6.04 14.57
N TRP A 91 -2.31 6.17 13.40
CA TRP A 91 -3.77 6.23 13.31
C TRP A 91 -4.45 4.99 13.90
N ASP A 92 -3.97 3.79 13.56
CA ASP A 92 -4.51 2.54 14.11
C ASP A 92 -4.25 2.43 15.64
N LEU A 93 -3.09 2.91 16.12
CA LEU A 93 -2.78 2.94 17.55
C LEU A 93 -3.73 3.85 18.33
N ASP A 94 -3.95 5.07 17.87
CA ASP A 94 -4.80 6.04 18.54
C ASP A 94 -6.26 5.59 18.55
N ALA A 95 -6.72 5.01 17.44
CA ALA A 95 -8.05 4.42 17.32
C ALA A 95 -8.26 3.34 18.38
N ARG A 96 -7.30 2.41 18.51
CA ARG A 96 -7.35 1.33 19.51
C ARG A 96 -7.29 1.83 20.94
N ARG A 97 -6.42 2.80 21.24
CA ARG A 97 -6.30 3.40 22.59
C ARG A 97 -7.60 4.05 23.05
N GLN A 98 -8.33 4.67 22.12
CA GLN A 98 -9.59 5.35 22.41
C GLN A 98 -10.82 4.44 22.27
N GLY A 99 -10.65 3.17 21.85
CA GLY A 99 -11.75 2.27 21.56
C GLY A 99 -12.65 2.76 20.40
N LYS A 100 -12.07 3.51 19.46
CA LYS A 100 -12.75 4.15 18.33
C LYS A 100 -12.23 3.62 16.99
N ARG A 101 -12.95 3.93 15.93
CA ARG A 101 -12.55 3.78 14.54
C ARG A 101 -11.84 5.05 14.07
N VAL A 102 -10.95 4.93 13.09
CA VAL A 102 -10.21 6.10 12.56
C VAL A 102 -11.15 7.19 12.03
N TRP A 103 -12.26 6.83 11.37
CA TRP A 103 -13.25 7.82 10.91
C TRP A 103 -13.96 8.56 12.06
N GLU A 104 -14.13 7.92 13.22
CA GLU A 104 -14.68 8.57 14.41
C GLU A 104 -13.66 9.53 15.05
N LEU A 105 -12.36 9.25 14.93
CA LEU A 105 -11.31 10.18 15.36
C LEU A 105 -11.22 11.41 14.44
N LEU A 106 -11.45 11.20 13.14
CA LEU A 106 -11.42 12.24 12.13
C LEU A 106 -12.71 13.09 12.10
N ASP A 107 -13.74 12.72 12.87
CA ASP A 107 -15.07 13.33 12.81
C ASP A 107 -15.66 13.35 11.39
N ILE A 108 -15.49 12.23 10.67
CA ILE A 108 -16.03 12.03 9.32
C ILE A 108 -17.06 10.89 9.30
N PRO A 109 -17.98 10.88 8.31
CA PRO A 109 -18.94 9.79 8.17
C PRO A 109 -18.26 8.42 8.06
N PRO A 110 -18.92 7.34 8.53
CA PRO A 110 -18.42 5.99 8.33
C PRO A 110 -18.23 5.71 6.83
N PRO A 111 -17.15 5.01 6.44
CA PRO A 111 -16.90 4.70 5.04
C PRO A 111 -18.04 3.88 4.45
N ALA A 112 -18.55 4.32 3.30
CA ALA A 112 -19.53 3.57 2.52
C ALA A 112 -18.83 2.64 1.52
N ASN A 113 -19.58 1.69 0.98
CA ASN A 113 -19.11 0.87 -0.14
C ASN A 113 -18.78 1.77 -1.34
N VAL A 114 -17.62 1.51 -1.96
CA VAL A 114 -17.17 2.23 -3.16
C VAL A 114 -16.93 1.25 -4.30
N VAL A 115 -17.23 1.67 -5.52
CA VAL A 115 -16.86 0.93 -6.73
C VAL A 115 -15.35 1.09 -6.94
N THR A 116 -14.63 -0.03 -7.06
CA THR A 116 -13.22 -0.06 -7.44
C THR A 116 -13.05 -0.60 -8.85
N ALA A 117 -11.97 -0.21 -9.52
CA ALA A 117 -11.63 -0.71 -10.85
C ALA A 117 -10.95 -2.08 -10.77
N PHE A 118 -11.39 -3.04 -11.59
CA PHE A 118 -10.60 -4.22 -11.86
C PHE A 118 -9.50 -3.88 -12.88
N THR A 119 -8.25 -4.19 -12.57
CA THR A 119 -7.12 -3.85 -13.47
C THR A 119 -6.78 -5.03 -14.36
N LEU A 120 -6.91 -4.83 -15.68
CA LEU A 120 -6.41 -5.75 -16.69
C LEU A 120 -4.90 -5.55 -16.81
N SER A 121 -4.11 -6.59 -16.48
CA SER A 121 -2.68 -6.63 -16.73
C SER A 121 -2.38 -6.41 -18.21
N LEU A 122 -1.26 -5.75 -18.49
CA LEU A 122 -0.82 -5.54 -19.86
C LEU A 122 -0.44 -6.88 -20.50
N ALA A 123 -1.06 -7.22 -21.63
CA ALA A 123 -0.84 -8.45 -22.38
C ALA A 123 -1.13 -8.24 -23.88
N SER A 124 -1.25 -9.32 -24.66
CA SER A 124 -1.73 -9.22 -26.04
C SER A 124 -3.16 -8.68 -26.09
N PRO A 125 -3.58 -8.00 -27.16
CA PRO A 125 -4.96 -7.54 -27.29
C PRO A 125 -6.00 -8.66 -27.13
N ALA A 126 -5.69 -9.86 -27.64
CA ALA A 126 -6.55 -11.03 -27.52
C ALA A 126 -6.68 -11.51 -26.06
N ASP A 127 -5.57 -11.58 -25.32
CA ASP A 127 -5.57 -12.00 -23.92
C ASP A 127 -6.29 -10.97 -23.03
N MET A 128 -6.05 -9.68 -23.26
CA MET A 128 -6.74 -8.61 -22.54
C MET A 128 -8.24 -8.60 -22.81
N ALA A 129 -8.66 -8.88 -24.06
CA ALA A 129 -10.08 -9.02 -24.40
C ALA A 129 -10.72 -10.21 -23.68
N GLN A 130 -10.07 -11.38 -23.70
CA GLN A 130 -10.55 -12.56 -22.99
C GLN A 130 -10.67 -12.32 -21.48
N GLU A 131 -9.69 -11.62 -20.87
CA GLU A 131 -9.72 -11.31 -19.45
C GLU A 131 -10.82 -10.29 -19.10
N ALA A 132 -11.06 -9.33 -19.99
CA ALA A 132 -12.16 -8.38 -19.86
C ALA A 132 -13.53 -9.08 -19.93
N GLU A 133 -13.70 -10.06 -20.82
CA GLU A 133 -14.91 -10.88 -20.91
C GLU A 133 -15.18 -11.66 -19.62
N ARG A 134 -14.15 -12.29 -19.03
CA ARG A 134 -14.27 -12.97 -17.73
C ARG A 134 -14.73 -12.02 -16.61
N HIS A 135 -14.30 -10.77 -16.68
CA HIS A 135 -14.60 -9.73 -15.70
C HIS A 135 -15.70 -8.76 -16.15
N ALA A 136 -16.52 -9.12 -17.15
CA ALA A 136 -17.56 -8.23 -17.70
C ALA A 136 -18.67 -7.87 -16.69
N HIS A 137 -18.79 -8.60 -15.58
CA HIS A 137 -19.68 -8.29 -14.47
C HIS A 137 -19.17 -7.14 -13.59
N MET A 138 -17.90 -6.76 -13.71
CA MET A 138 -17.32 -5.64 -12.98
C MET A 138 -17.74 -4.32 -13.63
N PRO A 139 -18.18 -3.31 -12.85
CA PRO A 139 -18.70 -2.05 -13.40
C PRO A 139 -17.60 -1.13 -13.97
N LEU A 140 -16.33 -1.39 -13.67
CA LEU A 140 -15.20 -0.57 -14.09
C LEU A 140 -13.96 -1.44 -14.34
N LEU A 141 -13.50 -1.45 -15.59
CA LEU A 141 -12.25 -2.09 -16.01
C LEU A 141 -11.19 -1.04 -16.30
N LYS A 142 -9.96 -1.28 -15.84
CA LYS A 142 -8.78 -0.44 -16.09
C LYS A 142 -7.76 -1.24 -16.90
N ALA A 143 -7.59 -0.89 -18.17
CA ALA A 143 -6.57 -1.48 -19.03
C ALA A 143 -5.18 -0.85 -18.77
N LYS A 144 -4.14 -1.70 -18.65
CA LYS A 144 -2.75 -1.27 -18.69
C LYS A 144 -2.24 -1.33 -20.12
N LEU A 145 -1.67 -0.22 -20.61
CA LEU A 145 -1.16 -0.04 -21.97
C LEU A 145 0.24 0.58 -21.95
N GLY A 146 0.85 0.68 -23.12
CA GLY A 146 2.12 1.36 -23.40
C GLY A 146 3.31 0.42 -23.35
N ALA A 147 3.19 -0.80 -23.87
CA ALA A 147 4.31 -1.73 -23.87
C ALA A 147 5.44 -1.23 -24.77
N THR A 148 6.67 -1.26 -24.25
CA THR A 148 7.85 -0.85 -25.03
C THR A 148 8.31 -1.93 -26.00
N ASP A 149 7.83 -3.16 -25.84
CA ASP A 149 8.12 -4.33 -26.67
C ASP A 149 7.03 -4.60 -27.73
N GLY A 150 6.01 -3.74 -27.81
CA GLY A 150 4.91 -3.87 -28.77
C GLY A 150 3.93 -5.01 -28.48
N ARG A 151 3.97 -5.62 -27.28
CA ARG A 151 3.07 -6.74 -26.96
C ARG A 151 1.59 -6.35 -26.88
N ASP A 152 1.28 -5.06 -26.75
CA ASP A 152 -0.08 -4.51 -26.73
C ASP A 152 -0.47 -3.83 -28.06
N ALA A 153 0.34 -4.01 -29.11
CA ALA A 153 0.07 -3.53 -30.47
C ALA A 153 -0.83 -4.48 -31.27
#